data_AF-A0A1H7RU98-F1
#
_entry.id   AF-A0A1H7RU98-F1
#
_cell.length_a   1.000
_cell.length_b   1.000
_cell.length_c   1.000
_cell.angle_alpha   90.00
_cell.angle_beta   90.00
_cell.angle_gamma   90.00
#
_symmetry.space_group_name_H-M   'P 1'
#
loop_
_entity.id
_entity.type
_entity.pdbx_description
1 polymer ?
#
loop_
_entity_poly.entity_id
_entity_poly.type
_entity_poly.pdbx_seq_one_letter_code
_entity_poly.pdbx_strand_id
1 'polypeptide(L)'
;MSSQYSVPLALSFAIHFVLAAVLLLGDFATPIKPTPSAVPMEPIQAVVIEKSKVDAQVNKIKKQKADDAKKLKELEQRVAAANAKRLQEEKRIKKLERERRQKEQEKKAADQAAKKAKAKANAADKLRKQKELEQKQAAEAAAKAKAQRIKEEKAAKKAEQLRKKQEAERKRKAEEARERAAQQKLLEQQMAEEMASRQQARRQQVMTEIGRYTALITQTIKRNLITDRSTMEGKSCKLTISLAPSGFVTNVVTGQGDRIVCEAAKTAVYKAGTLPVSKDPEIFRQMKTISLTVAPDKFN
;
A
#
# COMPACT_ATOMS: atom_id res chain seq x y z
N MET A 1 41.81 -35.41 -21.13
CA MET A 1 42.79 -36.42 -20.65
C MET A 1 42.85 -36.33 -19.13
N SER A 2 41.90 -36.97 -18.44
CA SER A 2 42.00 -38.35 -17.90
C SER A 2 42.85 -38.42 -16.61
N SER A 3 42.32 -37.88 -15.50
CA SER A 3 42.86 -37.99 -14.13
C SER A 3 42.47 -39.31 -13.42
N GLN A 4 42.01 -40.32 -14.16
CA GLN A 4 41.57 -41.60 -13.58
C GLN A 4 42.64 -42.72 -13.68
N TYR A 5 43.74 -42.51 -14.41
CA TYR A 5 44.79 -43.52 -14.60
C TYR A 5 46.15 -43.16 -13.95
N SER A 6 46.28 -41.97 -13.34
CA SER A 6 47.52 -41.55 -12.68
C SER A 6 47.84 -42.34 -11.41
N VAL A 7 46.81 -42.68 -10.62
CA VAL A 7 46.95 -43.47 -9.39
C VAL A 7 47.41 -44.91 -9.67
N PRO A 8 46.79 -45.69 -10.59
CA PRO A 8 47.25 -47.04 -10.88
C PRO A 8 48.63 -47.07 -11.58
N LEU A 9 48.96 -46.08 -12.42
CA LEU A 9 50.31 -45.98 -13.01
C LEU A 9 51.38 -45.74 -11.93
N ALA A 10 51.15 -44.78 -11.02
CA ALA A 10 52.11 -44.47 -9.96
C ALA A 10 52.34 -45.65 -9.00
N LEU A 11 51.27 -46.39 -8.67
CA LEU A 11 51.37 -47.57 -7.82
C LEU A 11 52.16 -48.70 -8.51
N SER A 12 51.96 -48.90 -9.82
CA SER A 12 52.69 -49.89 -10.60
C SER A 12 54.20 -49.59 -10.63
N PHE A 13 54.58 -48.34 -10.93
CA PHE A 13 55.99 -47.95 -10.93
C PHE A 13 56.65 -48.09 -9.55
N ALA A 14 55.93 -47.77 -8.47
CA ALA A 14 56.45 -47.91 -7.11
C ALA A 14 56.75 -49.38 -6.74
N ILE A 15 55.86 -50.31 -7.10
CA ILE A 15 56.05 -51.75 -6.81
C ILE A 15 57.28 -52.30 -7.56
N HIS A 16 57.44 -51.95 -8.83
CA HIS A 16 58.59 -52.40 -9.61
C HIS A 16 59.91 -51.81 -9.08
N PHE A 17 59.89 -50.58 -8.58
CA PHE A 17 61.09 -49.95 -7.98
C PHE A 17 61.50 -50.61 -6.67
N VAL A 18 60.54 -50.98 -5.81
CA VAL A 18 60.82 -51.69 -4.56
C VAL A 18 61.39 -53.09 -4.84
N LEU A 19 60.85 -53.79 -5.84
CA LEU A 19 61.33 -55.13 -6.21
C LEU A 19 62.76 -55.10 -6.80
N ALA A 20 63.08 -54.07 -7.60
CA ALA A 20 64.43 -53.83 -8.08
C ALA A 20 65.42 -53.49 -6.95
N ALA A 21 65.00 -52.70 -5.95
CA ALA A 21 65.83 -52.37 -4.80
C ALA A 21 66.14 -53.58 -3.90
N VAL A 22 65.17 -54.49 -3.70
CA VAL A 22 65.36 -55.70 -2.89
C VAL A 22 66.33 -56.69 -3.56
N LEU A 23 66.32 -56.79 -4.89
CA LEU A 23 67.25 -57.67 -5.62
C LEU A 23 68.68 -57.11 -5.68
N LEU A 24 68.87 -55.80 -5.65
CA LEU A 24 70.19 -55.15 -5.69
C LEU A 24 70.88 -55.03 -4.32
N LEU A 25 70.13 -55.14 -3.21
CA LEU A 25 70.64 -54.98 -1.84
C LEU A 25 70.65 -56.28 -1.02
N GLY A 26 70.20 -57.41 -1.60
CA GLY A 26 70.20 -58.70 -0.92
C GLY A 26 71.56 -59.40 -0.95
N ASP A 27 72.27 -59.42 0.19
CA ASP A 27 73.52 -60.16 0.39
C ASP A 27 73.22 -61.64 0.71
N PHE A 28 73.49 -62.53 -0.26
CA PHE A 28 73.31 -63.98 -0.13
C PHE A 28 74.65 -64.68 0.15
N ALA A 29 75.21 -64.46 1.34
CA ALA A 29 76.42 -65.16 1.81
C ALA A 29 76.08 -66.19 2.92
N THR A 30 76.48 -67.44 2.69
CA THR A 30 76.32 -68.58 3.61
C THR A 30 77.41 -68.61 4.71
N PRO A 31 77.12 -69.00 5.97
CA PRO A 31 78.12 -68.93 7.05
C PRO A 31 78.93 -70.22 7.22
N ILE A 32 80.25 -70.06 7.45
CA ILE A 32 81.19 -71.12 7.86
C ILE A 32 81.28 -71.19 9.40
N LYS A 33 81.32 -72.42 9.92
CA LYS A 33 81.28 -72.84 11.34
C LYS A 33 82.68 -72.89 11.97
N PRO A 34 82.86 -72.61 13.29
CA PRO A 34 84.17 -72.58 13.95
C PRO A 34 84.59 -73.92 14.57
N THR A 35 85.91 -74.18 14.64
CA THR A 35 86.52 -75.31 15.38
C THR A 35 87.58 -74.84 16.40
N PRO A 36 87.73 -75.52 17.55
CA PRO A 36 88.51 -75.09 18.72
C PRO A 36 89.83 -75.87 18.92
N SER A 37 90.50 -75.63 20.06
CA SER A 37 91.62 -76.40 20.67
C SER A 37 93.04 -76.09 20.15
N ALA A 38 94.13 -76.16 20.91
CA ALA A 38 94.38 -76.63 22.28
C ALA A 38 95.68 -76.01 22.83
N VAL A 39 95.80 -76.05 24.16
CA VAL A 39 96.97 -75.72 24.99
C VAL A 39 97.96 -76.90 25.01
N PRO A 40 99.29 -76.68 25.02
CA PRO A 40 100.25 -77.70 25.45
C PRO A 40 100.75 -77.44 26.89
N MET A 41 100.70 -78.48 27.73
CA MET A 41 101.38 -78.56 29.04
C MET A 41 102.69 -79.33 28.89
N GLU A 42 103.73 -78.91 29.61
CA GLU A 42 105.02 -79.61 29.75
C GLU A 42 105.65 -79.41 31.15
N PRO A 43 106.60 -80.27 31.58
CA PRO A 43 106.48 -81.05 32.82
C PRO A 43 107.32 -80.60 34.04
N ILE A 44 106.99 -81.26 35.15
CA ILE A 44 107.46 -81.17 36.53
C ILE A 44 108.96 -81.47 36.68
N GLN A 45 109.71 -80.59 37.36
CA GLN A 45 111.03 -80.87 37.94
C GLN A 45 111.08 -80.39 39.40
N ALA A 46 111.37 -81.32 40.30
CA ALA A 46 111.41 -81.14 41.75
C ALA A 46 112.82 -80.72 42.20
N VAL A 47 112.91 -79.61 42.92
CA VAL A 47 114.14 -79.13 43.57
C VAL A 47 113.86 -78.93 45.06
N VAL A 48 114.80 -79.42 45.88
CA VAL A 48 114.79 -79.38 47.35
C VAL A 48 114.87 -77.93 47.83
N ILE A 49 113.90 -77.48 48.64
CA ILE A 49 113.82 -76.08 49.12
C ILE A 49 114.01 -76.03 50.65
N GLU A 50 114.93 -75.17 51.06
CA GLU A 50 115.24 -74.76 52.44
C GLU A 50 114.00 -74.25 53.19
N LYS A 51 113.75 -74.81 54.38
CA LYS A 51 112.55 -74.58 55.23
C LYS A 51 112.30 -73.10 55.58
N SER A 52 113.33 -72.24 55.60
CA SER A 52 113.21 -70.80 55.92
C SER A 52 112.75 -69.93 54.74
N LYS A 53 112.89 -70.39 53.48
CA LYS A 53 112.33 -69.69 52.29
C LYS A 53 110.89 -70.11 51.99
N VAL A 54 110.49 -71.32 52.40
CA VAL A 54 109.11 -71.81 52.31
C VAL A 54 108.19 -71.01 53.22
N ASP A 55 108.58 -70.72 54.47
CA ASP A 55 107.75 -69.92 55.37
C ASP A 55 107.60 -68.47 54.89
N ALA A 56 108.66 -67.89 54.31
CA ALA A 56 108.60 -66.57 53.67
C ALA A 56 107.69 -66.59 52.42
N GLN A 57 107.75 -67.63 51.59
CA GLN A 57 106.84 -67.80 50.44
C GLN A 57 105.40 -68.10 50.86
N VAL A 58 105.17 -68.90 51.89
CA VAL A 58 103.83 -69.19 52.42
C VAL A 58 103.22 -67.93 53.02
N ASN A 59 103.98 -67.11 53.74
CA ASN A 59 103.50 -65.81 54.23
C ASN A 59 103.25 -64.81 53.09
N LYS A 60 104.07 -64.83 52.03
CA LYS A 60 103.85 -64.01 50.82
C LYS A 60 102.62 -64.47 50.03
N ILE A 61 102.39 -65.78 49.92
CA ILE A 61 101.21 -66.39 49.28
C ILE A 61 99.96 -66.15 50.13
N LYS A 62 100.03 -66.25 51.47
CA LYS A 62 98.92 -65.88 52.37
C LYS A 62 98.58 -64.40 52.25
N LYS A 63 99.57 -63.52 52.17
CA LYS A 63 99.38 -62.08 51.96
C LYS A 63 98.79 -61.77 50.57
N GLN A 64 99.30 -62.40 49.51
CA GLN A 64 98.73 -62.29 48.16
C GLN A 64 97.28 -62.79 48.10
N LYS A 65 96.97 -63.97 48.65
CA LYS A 65 95.59 -64.47 48.72
C LYS A 65 94.67 -63.54 49.53
N ALA A 66 95.18 -62.92 50.60
CA ALA A 66 94.42 -61.93 51.37
C ALA A 66 94.19 -60.62 50.58
N ASP A 67 95.19 -60.15 49.84
CA ASP A 67 95.10 -58.95 49.00
C ASP A 67 94.22 -59.18 47.76
N ASP A 68 94.29 -60.36 47.15
CA ASP A 68 93.45 -60.76 46.03
C ASP A 68 92.00 -60.97 46.49
N ALA A 69 91.77 -61.57 47.67
CA ALA A 69 90.44 -61.64 48.27
C ALA A 69 89.87 -60.25 48.60
N LYS A 70 90.71 -59.29 49.02
CA LYS A 70 90.30 -57.89 49.21
C LYS A 70 89.94 -57.21 47.88
N LYS A 71 90.77 -57.38 46.84
CA LYS A 71 90.50 -56.85 45.49
C LYS A 71 89.25 -57.44 44.88
N LEU A 72 89.00 -58.75 45.07
CA LEU A 72 87.80 -59.42 44.58
C LEU A 72 86.54 -58.86 45.26
N LYS A 73 86.57 -58.70 46.60
CA LYS A 73 85.48 -58.04 47.34
C LYS A 73 85.28 -56.59 46.92
N GLU A 74 86.34 -55.82 46.69
CA GLU A 74 86.23 -54.43 46.21
C GLU A 74 85.64 -54.37 44.79
N LEU A 75 86.03 -55.30 43.91
CA LEU A 75 85.49 -55.39 42.55
C LEU A 75 84.01 -55.80 42.57
N GLU A 76 83.63 -56.78 43.38
CA GLU A 76 82.24 -57.18 43.60
C GLU A 76 81.40 -56.02 44.16
N GLN A 77 81.92 -55.28 45.14
CA GLN A 77 81.26 -54.08 45.68
C GLN A 77 81.12 -52.98 44.63
N ARG A 78 82.14 -52.75 43.79
CA ARG A 78 82.07 -51.78 42.68
C ARG A 78 81.06 -52.18 41.62
N VAL A 79 81.00 -53.46 41.25
CA VAL A 79 80.01 -54.00 40.28
C VAL A 79 78.60 -53.93 40.88
N ALA A 80 78.42 -54.31 42.15
CA ALA A 80 77.15 -54.18 42.85
C ALA A 80 76.70 -52.72 42.96
N ALA A 81 77.59 -51.79 43.30
CA ALA A 81 77.31 -50.36 43.34
C ALA A 81 76.99 -49.76 41.97
N ALA A 82 77.69 -50.18 40.91
CA ALA A 82 77.42 -49.76 39.53
C ALA A 82 76.06 -50.29 39.05
N ASN A 83 75.72 -51.55 39.34
CA ASN A 83 74.42 -52.14 39.01
C ASN A 83 73.29 -51.47 39.80
N ALA A 84 73.49 -51.18 41.08
CA ALA A 84 72.53 -50.42 41.89
C ALA A 84 72.28 -49.01 41.33
N LYS A 85 73.34 -48.30 40.90
CA LYS A 85 73.23 -46.98 40.24
C LYS A 85 72.49 -47.06 38.91
N ARG A 86 72.78 -48.06 38.07
CA ARG A 86 72.07 -48.26 36.79
C ARG A 86 70.58 -48.54 37.01
N LEU A 87 70.22 -49.37 37.99
CA LEU A 87 68.82 -49.67 38.32
C LEU A 87 68.09 -48.43 38.86
N GLN A 88 68.75 -47.61 39.68
CA GLN A 88 68.17 -46.34 40.14
C GLN A 88 67.96 -45.35 38.99
N GLU A 89 68.91 -45.25 38.06
CA GLU A 89 68.79 -44.36 36.90
C GLU A 89 67.70 -44.83 35.93
N GLU A 90 67.61 -46.13 35.64
CA GLU A 90 66.49 -46.67 34.85
C GLU A 90 65.13 -46.40 35.50
N LYS A 91 65.01 -46.57 36.82
CA LYS A 91 63.77 -46.24 37.56
C LYS A 91 63.46 -44.75 37.48
N ARG A 92 64.48 -43.89 37.58
CA ARG A 92 64.33 -42.43 37.46
C ARG A 92 63.91 -42.02 36.04
N ILE A 93 64.51 -42.59 35.00
CA ILE A 93 64.15 -42.35 33.59
C ILE A 93 62.71 -42.81 33.35
N LYS A 94 62.34 -44.03 33.75
CA LYS A 94 60.95 -44.53 33.62
C LYS A 94 59.93 -43.64 34.34
N LYS A 95 60.27 -43.11 35.52
CA LYS A 95 59.41 -42.18 36.26
C LYS A 95 59.25 -40.84 35.50
N LEU A 96 60.34 -40.27 35.00
CA LEU A 96 60.34 -39.03 34.23
C LEU A 96 59.59 -39.18 32.89
N GLU A 97 59.74 -40.30 32.20
CA GLU A 97 58.98 -40.60 30.99
C GLU A 97 57.48 -40.71 31.26
N ARG A 98 57.09 -41.41 32.35
CA ARG A 98 55.69 -41.50 32.76
C ARG A 98 55.11 -40.12 33.11
N GLU A 99 55.87 -39.30 33.83
CA GLU A 99 55.47 -37.94 34.17
C GLU A 99 55.35 -37.03 32.94
N ARG A 100 56.30 -37.10 31.99
CA ARG A 100 56.22 -36.38 30.71
C ARG A 100 55.00 -36.80 29.90
N ARG A 101 54.72 -38.10 29.80
CA ARG A 101 53.57 -38.63 29.08
C ARG A 101 52.25 -38.21 29.73
N GLN A 102 52.18 -38.18 31.06
CA GLN A 102 51.02 -37.66 31.79
C GLN A 102 50.81 -36.16 31.54
N LYS A 103 51.86 -35.34 31.66
CA LYS A 103 51.79 -33.89 31.39
C LYS A 103 51.42 -33.59 29.94
N GLU A 104 51.92 -34.36 28.97
CA GLU A 104 51.55 -34.19 27.56
C GLU A 104 50.09 -34.58 27.29
N GLN A 105 49.60 -35.66 27.91
CA GLN A 105 48.19 -36.06 27.84
C GLN A 105 47.28 -35.02 28.48
N GLU A 106 47.66 -34.49 29.65
CA GLU A 106 46.93 -33.45 30.37
C GLU A 106 46.90 -32.14 29.56
N LYS A 107 48.02 -31.73 28.97
CA LYS A 107 48.08 -30.56 28.08
C LYS A 107 47.21 -30.76 26.83
N LYS A 108 47.26 -31.93 26.19
CA LYS A 108 46.38 -32.24 25.04
C LYS A 108 44.90 -32.22 25.44
N ALA A 109 44.55 -32.76 26.61
CA ALA A 109 43.18 -32.73 27.12
C ALA A 109 42.71 -31.29 27.42
N ALA A 110 43.57 -30.48 28.06
CA ALA A 110 43.29 -29.07 28.34
C ALA A 110 43.15 -28.24 27.06
N ASP A 111 44.02 -28.43 26.07
CA ASP A 111 43.94 -27.74 24.77
C ASP A 111 42.67 -28.14 23.99
N GLN A 112 42.28 -29.42 24.03
CA GLN A 112 41.04 -29.88 23.42
C GLN A 112 39.81 -29.32 24.15
N ALA A 113 39.83 -29.28 25.49
CA ALA A 113 38.76 -28.68 26.28
C ALA A 113 38.62 -27.18 25.99
N ALA A 114 39.74 -26.45 25.93
CA ALA A 114 39.77 -25.03 25.58
C ALA A 114 39.28 -24.76 24.15
N LYS A 115 39.69 -25.58 23.17
CA LYS A 115 39.17 -25.49 21.79
C LYS A 115 37.67 -25.76 21.72
N LYS A 116 37.16 -26.78 22.41
CA LYS A 116 35.72 -27.09 22.48
C LYS A 116 34.93 -25.97 23.16
N ALA A 117 35.45 -25.41 24.25
CA ALA A 117 34.83 -24.28 24.94
C ALA A 117 34.76 -23.02 24.06
N LYS A 118 35.87 -22.68 23.38
CA LYS A 118 35.91 -21.54 22.44
C LYS A 118 34.99 -21.74 21.24
N ALA A 119 34.92 -22.95 20.69
CA ALA A 119 33.99 -23.27 19.60
C ALA A 119 32.51 -23.13 20.04
N LYS A 120 32.16 -23.62 21.24
CA LYS A 120 30.81 -23.46 21.80
C LYS A 120 30.46 -21.99 22.07
N ALA A 121 31.39 -21.22 22.64
CA ALA A 121 31.19 -19.79 22.88
C ALA A 121 30.98 -19.00 21.58
N ASN A 122 31.80 -19.26 20.55
CA ASN A 122 31.65 -18.62 19.23
C ASN A 122 30.34 -19.00 18.53
N ALA A 123 29.92 -20.27 18.63
CA ALA A 123 28.63 -20.70 18.08
C ALA A 123 27.44 -20.04 18.80
N ALA A 124 27.51 -19.93 20.13
CA ALA A 124 26.49 -19.24 20.93
C ALA A 124 26.42 -17.73 20.61
N ASP A 125 27.57 -17.05 20.47
CA ASP A 125 27.59 -15.62 20.11
C ASP A 125 27.08 -15.37 18.69
N LYS A 126 27.44 -16.24 17.72
CA LYS A 126 26.92 -16.16 16.35
C LYS A 126 25.40 -16.37 16.32
N LEU A 127 24.88 -17.35 17.06
CA LEU A 127 23.44 -17.59 17.17
C LEU A 127 22.71 -16.41 17.83
N ARG A 128 23.29 -15.83 18.90
CA ARG A 128 22.73 -14.64 19.57
C ARG A 128 22.67 -13.45 18.62
N LYS A 129 23.76 -13.16 17.90
CA LYS A 129 23.82 -12.07 16.90
C LYS A 129 22.82 -12.28 15.76
N GLN A 130 22.65 -13.52 15.30
CA GLN A 130 21.67 -13.83 14.25
C GLN A 130 20.24 -13.62 14.74
N LYS A 131 19.89 -14.08 15.95
CA LYS A 131 18.58 -13.83 16.56
C LYS A 131 18.31 -12.34 16.80
N GLU A 132 19.31 -11.57 17.25
CA GLU A 132 19.16 -10.13 17.48
C GLU A 132 18.94 -9.38 16.15
N LEU A 133 19.65 -9.76 15.07
CA LEU A 133 19.45 -9.19 13.75
C LEU A 133 18.06 -9.52 13.20
N GLU A 134 17.62 -10.76 13.33
CA GLU A 134 16.29 -11.20 12.90
C GLU A 134 15.18 -10.49 13.68
N GLN A 135 15.33 -10.32 15.00
CA GLN A 135 14.40 -9.55 15.82
C GLN A 135 14.37 -8.06 15.41
N LYS A 136 15.52 -7.44 15.13
CA LYS A 136 15.57 -6.05 14.65
C LYS A 136 14.89 -5.89 13.29
N GLN A 137 15.13 -6.81 12.35
CA GLN A 137 14.49 -6.79 11.04
C GLN A 137 12.97 -7.00 11.14
N ALA A 138 12.53 -7.94 11.98
CA ALA A 138 11.11 -8.18 12.22
C ALA A 138 10.42 -6.96 12.87
N ALA A 139 11.08 -6.34 13.86
CA ALA A 139 10.57 -5.13 14.52
C ALA A 139 10.49 -3.94 13.55
N GLU A 140 11.51 -3.73 12.70
CA GLU A 140 11.50 -2.65 11.71
C GLU A 140 10.44 -2.88 10.63
N ALA A 141 10.28 -4.11 10.14
CA ALA A 141 9.23 -4.47 9.19
C ALA A 141 7.83 -4.24 9.78
N ALA A 142 7.61 -4.65 11.03
CA ALA A 142 6.34 -4.43 11.74
C ALA A 142 6.07 -2.93 11.95
N ALA A 143 7.09 -2.15 12.31
CA ALA A 143 6.98 -0.70 12.47
C ALA A 143 6.64 0.01 11.14
N LYS A 144 7.31 -0.36 10.03
CA LYS A 144 7.02 0.17 8.69
C LYS A 144 5.60 -0.19 8.24
N ALA A 145 5.18 -1.44 8.42
CA ALA A 145 3.81 -1.87 8.09
C ALA A 145 2.75 -1.11 8.90
N LYS A 146 2.96 -0.93 10.22
CA LYS A 146 2.05 -0.14 11.06
C LYS A 146 2.01 1.33 10.64
N ALA A 147 3.16 1.94 10.37
CA ALA A 147 3.24 3.32 9.89
C ALA A 147 2.51 3.50 8.55
N GLN A 148 2.64 2.54 7.63
CA GLN A 148 1.96 2.57 6.35
C GLN A 148 0.44 2.42 6.49
N ARG A 149 -0.04 1.48 7.30
CA ARG A 149 -1.48 1.34 7.60
C ARG A 149 -2.08 2.60 8.20
N ILE A 150 -1.36 3.26 9.13
CA ILE A 150 -1.83 4.53 9.72
C ILE A 150 -1.89 5.64 8.68
N LYS A 151 -0.92 5.72 7.75
CA LYS A 151 -0.94 6.71 6.66
C LYS A 151 -2.10 6.46 5.70
N GLU A 152 -2.32 5.21 5.29
CA GLU A 152 -3.42 4.81 4.41
C GLU A 152 -4.78 5.06 5.06
N GLU A 153 -4.96 4.71 6.34
CA GLU A 153 -6.21 4.97 7.06
C GLU A 153 -6.49 6.47 7.20
N LYS A 154 -5.46 7.28 7.51
CA LYS A 154 -5.62 8.74 7.55
C LYS A 154 -5.94 9.33 6.18
N ALA A 155 -5.34 8.81 5.11
CA ALA A 155 -5.63 9.24 3.75
C ALA A 155 -7.06 8.87 3.34
N ALA A 156 -7.49 7.64 3.64
CA ALA A 156 -8.85 7.17 3.38
C ALA A 156 -9.90 7.99 4.16
N LYS A 157 -9.68 8.23 5.46
CA LYS A 157 -10.56 9.08 6.29
C LYS A 157 -10.65 10.52 5.76
N LYS A 158 -9.53 11.12 5.34
CA LYS A 158 -9.54 12.46 4.73
C LYS A 158 -10.29 12.49 3.40
N ALA A 159 -10.09 11.48 2.55
CA ALA A 159 -10.79 11.37 1.27
C ALA A 159 -12.31 11.20 1.48
N GLU A 160 -12.72 10.35 2.43
CA GLU A 160 -14.13 10.16 2.76
C GLU A 160 -14.77 11.44 3.32
N GLN A 161 -14.09 12.13 4.25
CA GLN A 161 -14.55 13.40 4.79
C GLN A 161 -14.69 14.47 3.70
N LEU A 162 -13.74 14.54 2.77
CA LEU A 162 -13.81 15.49 1.64
C LEU A 162 -15.01 15.17 0.73
N ARG A 163 -15.22 13.89 0.39
CA ARG A 163 -16.38 13.46 -0.40
C ARG A 163 -17.70 13.79 0.30
N LYS A 164 -17.83 13.52 1.59
CA LYS A 164 -19.02 13.85 2.39
C LYS A 164 -19.27 15.37 2.42
N LYS A 165 -18.23 16.18 2.59
CA LYS A 165 -18.34 17.65 2.56
C LYS A 165 -18.79 18.16 1.18
N GLN A 166 -18.20 17.65 0.10
CA GLN A 166 -18.58 18.02 -1.26
C GLN A 166 -20.02 17.61 -1.60
N GLU A 167 -20.46 16.42 -1.18
CA GLU A 167 -21.84 15.97 -1.40
C GLU A 167 -22.84 16.82 -0.60
N ALA A 168 -22.54 17.12 0.66
CA ALA A 168 -23.37 17.99 1.49
C ALA A 168 -23.47 19.41 0.91
N GLU A 169 -22.35 19.98 0.45
CA GLU A 169 -22.33 21.30 -0.19
C GLU A 169 -23.13 21.29 -1.50
N ARG A 170 -22.99 20.24 -2.32
CA ARG A 170 -23.76 20.09 -3.57
C ARG A 170 -25.26 19.97 -3.29
N LYS A 171 -25.66 19.22 -2.27
CA LYS A 171 -27.07 19.11 -1.84
C LYS A 171 -27.60 20.47 -1.37
N ARG A 172 -26.85 21.19 -0.52
CA ARG A 172 -27.24 22.54 -0.06
C ARG A 172 -27.42 23.52 -1.22
N LYS A 173 -26.45 23.56 -2.15
CA LYS A 173 -26.54 24.42 -3.34
C LYS A 173 -27.71 24.06 -4.26
N ALA A 174 -28.01 22.76 -4.41
CA ALA A 174 -29.15 22.32 -5.22
C ALA A 174 -30.50 22.66 -4.56
N GLU A 175 -30.59 22.56 -3.24
CA GLU A 175 -31.78 22.94 -2.47
C GLU A 175 -32.00 24.45 -2.50
N GLU A 176 -30.96 25.25 -2.25
CA GLU A 176 -31.00 26.71 -2.33
C GLU A 176 -31.40 27.20 -3.75
N ALA A 177 -30.89 26.55 -4.80
CA ALA A 177 -31.29 26.86 -6.17
C ALA A 177 -32.76 26.49 -6.46
N ARG A 178 -33.25 25.36 -5.94
CA ARG A 178 -34.66 24.97 -6.07
C ARG A 178 -35.59 25.92 -5.32
N GLU A 179 -35.21 26.33 -4.12
CA GLU A 179 -35.99 27.27 -3.32
C GLU A 179 -36.06 28.64 -4.00
N ARG A 180 -34.92 29.17 -4.49
CA ARG A 180 -34.91 30.41 -5.28
C ARG A 180 -35.76 30.32 -6.53
N ALA A 181 -35.68 29.21 -7.28
CA ALA A 181 -36.50 29.01 -8.47
C ALA A 181 -38.00 28.92 -8.13
N ALA A 182 -38.35 28.28 -7.01
CA ALA A 182 -39.73 28.21 -6.54
C ALA A 182 -40.26 29.59 -6.11
N GLN A 183 -39.46 30.37 -5.38
CA GLN A 183 -39.79 31.74 -4.98
C GLN A 183 -39.98 32.66 -6.20
N GLN A 184 -39.07 32.58 -7.19
CA GLN A 184 -39.20 33.35 -8.43
C GLN A 184 -40.47 32.98 -9.20
N LYS A 185 -40.78 31.68 -9.33
CA LYS A 185 -41.98 31.22 -10.00
C LYS A 185 -43.26 31.67 -9.27
N LEU A 186 -43.26 31.65 -7.94
CA LEU A 186 -44.38 32.15 -7.15
C LEU A 186 -44.59 33.65 -7.35
N LEU A 187 -43.51 34.43 -7.33
CA LEU A 187 -43.56 35.87 -7.57
C LEU A 187 -44.07 36.18 -8.99
N GLU A 188 -43.59 35.44 -10.00
CA GLU A 188 -44.05 35.57 -11.39
C GLU A 188 -45.55 35.24 -11.53
N GLN A 189 -46.02 34.18 -10.86
CA GLN A 189 -47.43 33.82 -10.83
C GLN A 189 -48.29 34.91 -10.18
N GLN A 190 -47.85 35.46 -9.04
CA GLN A 190 -48.56 36.56 -8.37
C GLN A 190 -48.63 37.82 -9.26
N MET A 191 -47.53 38.20 -9.90
CA MET A 191 -47.52 39.34 -10.83
C MET A 191 -48.42 39.10 -12.04
N ALA A 192 -48.43 37.88 -12.61
CA ALA A 192 -49.29 37.53 -13.73
C ALA A 192 -50.78 37.56 -13.35
N GLU A 193 -51.13 37.04 -12.17
CA GLU A 193 -52.50 37.07 -11.65
C GLU A 193 -52.96 38.51 -11.35
N GLU A 194 -52.09 39.34 -10.76
CA GLU A 194 -52.40 40.75 -10.53
C GLU A 194 -52.60 41.51 -11.85
N MET A 195 -51.74 41.29 -12.85
CA MET A 195 -51.91 41.89 -14.17
C MET A 195 -53.20 41.43 -14.85
N ALA A 196 -53.53 40.14 -14.77
CA ALA A 196 -54.78 39.60 -15.33
C ALA A 196 -56.01 40.22 -14.65
N SER A 197 -56.00 40.34 -13.32
CA SER A 197 -57.07 40.97 -12.55
C SER A 197 -57.24 42.45 -12.91
N ARG A 198 -56.14 43.20 -12.99
CA ARG A 198 -56.16 44.61 -13.44
C ARG A 198 -56.68 44.75 -14.87
N GLN A 199 -56.27 43.87 -15.78
CA GLN A 199 -56.74 43.87 -17.16
C GLN A 199 -58.23 43.55 -17.25
N GLN A 200 -58.73 42.60 -16.44
CA GLN A 200 -60.14 42.27 -16.37
C GLN A 200 -60.97 43.44 -15.83
N ALA A 201 -60.54 44.07 -14.74
CA ALA A 201 -61.22 45.25 -14.20
C ALA A 201 -61.26 46.40 -15.22
N ARG A 202 -60.15 46.64 -15.92
CA ARG A 202 -60.06 47.64 -16.98
C ARG A 202 -60.99 47.34 -18.15
N ARG A 203 -61.06 46.07 -18.58
CA ARG A 203 -62.03 45.62 -19.61
C ARG A 203 -63.47 45.85 -19.17
N GLN A 204 -63.80 45.56 -17.91
CA GLN A 204 -65.15 45.80 -17.39
C GLN A 204 -65.48 47.30 -17.40
N GLN A 205 -64.57 48.18 -16.96
CA GLN A 205 -64.75 49.64 -17.01
C GLN A 205 -64.95 50.14 -18.45
N VAL A 206 -64.16 49.65 -19.40
CA VAL A 206 -64.33 49.98 -20.82
C VAL A 206 -65.70 49.55 -21.31
N MET A 207 -66.16 48.34 -20.99
CA MET A 207 -67.48 47.85 -21.40
C MET A 207 -68.64 48.63 -20.77
N THR A 208 -68.52 49.05 -19.50
CA THR A 208 -69.54 49.89 -18.85
C THR A 208 -69.65 51.26 -19.51
N GLU A 209 -68.52 51.86 -19.88
CA GLU A 209 -68.51 53.14 -20.58
C GLU A 209 -69.05 53.01 -22.00
N ILE A 210 -68.70 51.94 -22.73
CA ILE A 210 -69.31 51.65 -24.04
C ILE A 210 -70.82 51.55 -23.91
N GLY A 211 -71.33 50.82 -22.91
CA GLY A 211 -72.77 50.72 -22.64
C GLY A 211 -73.42 52.08 -22.38
N ARG A 212 -72.77 52.91 -21.55
CA ARG A 212 -73.22 54.29 -21.26
C ARG A 212 -73.34 55.13 -22.53
N TYR A 213 -72.31 55.17 -23.36
CA TYR A 213 -72.33 55.94 -24.61
C TYR A 213 -73.30 55.34 -25.63
N THR A 214 -73.41 54.01 -25.71
CA THR A 214 -74.41 53.32 -26.55
C THR A 214 -75.83 53.78 -26.20
N ALA A 215 -76.15 53.90 -24.92
CA ALA A 215 -77.45 54.43 -24.47
C ALA A 215 -77.63 55.91 -24.85
N LEU A 216 -76.61 56.77 -24.65
CA LEU A 216 -76.66 58.19 -25.03
C LEU A 216 -76.84 58.40 -26.55
N ILE A 217 -76.18 57.56 -27.35
CA ILE A 217 -76.31 57.56 -28.81
C ILE A 217 -77.72 57.13 -29.20
N THR A 218 -78.21 56.03 -28.63
CA THR A 218 -79.56 55.52 -28.89
C THR A 218 -80.62 56.58 -28.55
N GLN A 219 -80.49 57.25 -27.41
CA GLN A 219 -81.37 58.36 -27.01
C GLN A 219 -81.29 59.56 -27.97
N THR A 220 -80.10 59.86 -28.48
CA THR A 220 -79.90 60.95 -29.46
C THR A 220 -80.54 60.62 -30.81
N ILE A 221 -80.44 59.37 -31.26
CA ILE A 221 -81.11 58.89 -32.47
C ILE A 221 -82.63 58.93 -32.25
N LYS A 222 -83.12 58.42 -31.12
CA LYS A 222 -84.55 58.44 -30.75
C LYS A 222 -85.13 59.85 -30.82
N ARG A 223 -84.45 60.84 -30.24
CA ARG A 223 -84.92 62.24 -30.24
C ARG A 223 -85.06 62.82 -31.66
N ASN A 224 -84.28 62.34 -32.62
CA ASN A 224 -84.31 62.79 -34.00
C ASN A 224 -85.14 61.89 -34.93
N LEU A 225 -85.63 60.75 -34.41
CA LEU A 225 -86.39 59.78 -35.17
C LEU A 225 -87.83 60.26 -35.33
N ILE A 226 -88.28 60.35 -36.58
CA ILE A 226 -89.68 60.59 -36.90
C ILE A 226 -90.36 59.22 -36.88
N THR A 227 -91.32 59.04 -35.99
CA THR A 227 -92.03 57.77 -35.78
C THR A 227 -93.46 57.86 -36.26
N ASP A 228 -93.92 56.85 -37.00
CA ASP A 228 -95.31 56.65 -37.37
C ASP A 228 -95.75 55.26 -36.90
N ARG A 229 -96.72 55.23 -35.98
CA ARG A 229 -97.20 54.00 -35.36
C ARG A 229 -97.77 53.02 -36.39
N SER A 230 -98.52 53.52 -37.37
CA SER A 230 -99.20 52.66 -38.36
C SER A 230 -98.23 51.90 -39.27
N THR A 231 -97.03 52.43 -39.49
CA THR A 231 -96.05 51.85 -40.42
C THR A 231 -94.84 51.23 -39.73
N MET A 232 -94.58 51.56 -38.46
CA MET A 232 -93.36 51.20 -37.73
C MET A 232 -93.60 50.30 -36.50
N GLU A 233 -94.85 50.04 -36.11
CA GLU A 233 -95.17 49.23 -34.93
C GLU A 233 -94.65 47.78 -35.07
N GLY A 234 -93.92 47.29 -34.07
CA GLY A 234 -93.32 45.96 -34.02
C GLY A 234 -92.07 45.78 -34.89
N LYS A 235 -91.67 46.80 -35.65
CA LYS A 235 -90.58 46.72 -36.63
C LYS A 235 -89.27 47.26 -36.06
N SER A 236 -88.16 46.83 -36.65
CA SER A 236 -86.83 47.28 -36.25
C SER A 236 -85.87 47.30 -37.43
N CYS A 237 -84.80 48.07 -37.28
CA CYS A 237 -83.68 48.08 -38.21
C CYS A 237 -82.34 48.08 -37.47
N LYS A 238 -81.46 47.18 -37.87
CA LYS A 238 -80.06 47.19 -37.43
C LYS A 238 -79.26 48.14 -38.30
N LEU A 239 -78.60 49.12 -37.69
CA LEU A 239 -77.68 50.05 -38.34
C LEU A 239 -76.26 49.79 -37.88
N THR A 240 -75.31 49.97 -38.79
CA THR A 240 -73.88 50.05 -38.46
C THR A 240 -73.40 51.46 -38.74
N ILE A 241 -73.02 52.18 -37.69
CA ILE A 241 -72.65 53.59 -37.73
C ILE A 241 -71.15 53.70 -37.49
N SER A 242 -70.46 54.42 -38.37
CA SER A 242 -69.05 54.77 -38.20
C SER A 242 -68.90 56.22 -37.74
N LEU A 243 -68.04 56.42 -36.74
CA LEU A 243 -67.85 57.70 -36.06
C LEU A 243 -66.40 58.15 -36.18
N ALA A 244 -66.19 59.46 -36.32
CA ALA A 244 -64.90 60.10 -36.09
C ALA A 244 -64.67 60.36 -34.59
N PRO A 245 -63.41 60.60 -34.13
CA PRO A 245 -63.13 60.91 -32.72
C PRO A 245 -63.88 62.12 -32.17
N SER A 246 -64.32 63.03 -33.04
CA SER A 246 -65.16 64.19 -32.70
C SER A 246 -66.64 63.82 -32.44
N GLY A 247 -67.03 62.56 -32.63
CA GLY A 247 -68.42 62.10 -32.62
C GLY A 247 -69.16 62.34 -33.94
N PHE A 248 -68.51 62.93 -34.95
CA PHE A 248 -69.11 63.15 -36.26
C PHE A 248 -69.40 61.82 -36.97
N VAL A 249 -70.60 61.69 -37.55
CA VAL A 249 -71.01 60.50 -38.29
C VAL A 249 -70.35 60.49 -39.66
N THR A 250 -69.47 59.51 -39.90
CA THR A 250 -68.75 59.38 -41.17
C THR A 250 -69.45 58.47 -42.16
N ASN A 251 -70.13 57.44 -41.67
CA ASN A 251 -70.86 56.49 -42.51
C ASN A 251 -72.00 55.82 -41.72
N VAL A 252 -73.11 55.54 -42.41
CA VAL A 252 -74.24 54.78 -41.87
C VAL A 252 -74.64 53.71 -42.88
N VAL A 253 -74.48 52.45 -42.47
CA VAL A 253 -74.88 51.28 -43.25
C VAL A 253 -76.16 50.71 -42.65
N THR A 254 -77.20 50.62 -43.47
CA THR A 254 -78.44 49.92 -43.11
C THR A 254 -78.22 48.41 -43.24
N GLY A 255 -78.46 47.69 -42.17
CA GLY A 255 -78.37 46.24 -42.11
C GLY A 255 -79.75 45.59 -42.26
N GLN A 256 -79.99 44.52 -41.50
CA GLN A 256 -81.25 43.79 -41.52
C GLN A 256 -82.37 44.57 -40.81
N GLY A 257 -83.56 44.61 -41.41
CA GLY A 257 -84.73 45.27 -40.82
C GLY A 257 -85.82 45.64 -41.83
N ASP A 258 -86.85 46.32 -41.34
CA ASP A 258 -87.89 46.92 -42.19
C ASP A 258 -87.36 48.17 -42.88
N ARG A 259 -87.64 48.30 -44.20
CA ARG A 259 -87.12 49.40 -45.03
C ARG A 259 -87.52 50.78 -44.53
N ILE A 260 -88.76 50.95 -44.07
CA ILE A 260 -89.29 52.24 -43.59
C ILE A 260 -88.56 52.64 -42.31
N VAL A 261 -88.41 51.70 -41.38
CA VAL A 261 -87.67 51.93 -40.14
C VAL A 261 -86.19 52.20 -40.41
N CYS A 262 -85.57 51.49 -41.35
CA CYS A 262 -84.16 51.68 -41.71
C CYS A 262 -83.89 53.07 -42.29
N GLU A 263 -84.71 53.56 -43.23
CA GLU A 263 -84.52 54.89 -43.83
C GLU A 263 -84.81 56.01 -42.82
N ALA A 264 -85.84 55.86 -41.99
CA ALA A 264 -86.13 56.79 -40.91
C ALA A 264 -84.98 56.85 -39.90
N ALA A 265 -84.44 55.69 -39.51
CA ALA A 265 -83.32 55.59 -38.58
C ALA A 265 -82.02 56.17 -39.18
N LYS A 266 -81.71 55.89 -40.45
CA LYS A 266 -80.57 56.46 -41.16
C LYS A 266 -80.66 57.99 -41.21
N THR A 267 -81.83 58.53 -41.52
CA THR A 267 -82.08 59.97 -41.54
C THR A 267 -81.92 60.59 -40.16
N ALA A 268 -82.43 59.95 -39.11
CA ALA A 268 -82.30 60.41 -37.73
C ALA A 268 -80.83 60.50 -37.28
N VAL A 269 -80.00 59.53 -37.69
CA VAL A 269 -78.55 59.53 -37.41
C VAL A 269 -77.85 60.70 -38.10
N TYR A 270 -78.09 60.93 -39.39
CA TYR A 270 -77.47 62.05 -40.11
C TYR A 270 -77.96 63.41 -39.60
N LYS A 271 -79.24 63.51 -39.20
CA LYS A 271 -79.82 64.72 -38.60
C LYS A 271 -79.17 65.09 -37.26
N ALA A 272 -78.72 64.10 -36.50
CA ALA A 272 -77.98 64.34 -35.26
C ALA A 272 -76.62 65.02 -35.52
N GLY A 273 -75.99 64.76 -36.68
CA GLY A 273 -74.70 65.31 -37.11
C GLY A 273 -73.50 64.79 -36.31
N THR A 274 -73.52 65.00 -35.00
CA THR A 274 -72.56 64.46 -34.04
C THR A 274 -73.26 63.62 -32.97
N LEU A 275 -72.66 62.50 -32.63
CA LEU A 275 -73.14 61.57 -31.62
C LEU A 275 -72.21 61.60 -30.39
N PRO A 276 -72.75 61.42 -29.16
CA PRO A 276 -71.92 61.38 -27.96
C PRO A 276 -70.91 60.22 -28.00
N VAL A 277 -69.62 60.53 -27.87
CA VAL A 277 -68.53 59.55 -27.83
C VAL A 277 -67.60 59.82 -26.65
N SER A 278 -66.90 58.77 -26.19
CA SER A 278 -65.87 58.91 -25.17
C SER A 278 -64.64 59.62 -25.72
N LYS A 279 -64.02 60.47 -24.90
CA LYS A 279 -62.72 61.10 -25.20
C LYS A 279 -61.55 60.14 -24.96
N ASP A 280 -61.77 59.04 -24.25
CA ASP A 280 -60.76 58.01 -24.04
C ASP A 280 -60.49 57.29 -25.39
N PRO A 281 -59.26 57.34 -25.92
CA PRO A 281 -58.91 56.69 -27.18
C PRO A 281 -59.17 55.18 -27.19
N GLU A 282 -59.10 54.50 -26.05
CA GLU A 282 -59.34 53.06 -25.96
C GLU A 282 -60.81 52.69 -26.07
N ILE A 283 -61.66 53.41 -25.36
CA ILE A 283 -63.11 53.27 -25.45
C ILE A 283 -63.55 53.65 -26.87
N PHE A 284 -63.05 54.77 -27.39
CA PHE A 284 -63.38 55.22 -28.74
C PHE A 284 -62.96 54.22 -29.82
N ARG A 285 -61.79 53.57 -29.71
CA ARG A 285 -61.37 52.53 -30.66
C ARG A 285 -62.40 51.40 -30.76
N GLN A 286 -63.01 51.00 -29.65
CA GLN A 286 -64.07 49.97 -29.65
C GLN A 286 -65.41 50.51 -30.16
N MET A 287 -65.66 51.82 -30.02
CA MET A 287 -66.89 52.48 -30.46
C MET A 287 -66.81 53.14 -31.85
N LYS A 288 -65.66 53.08 -32.53
CA LYS A 288 -65.47 53.70 -33.85
C LYS A 288 -66.51 53.22 -34.85
N THR A 289 -66.93 51.97 -34.73
CA THR A 289 -68.02 51.38 -35.51
C THR A 289 -68.96 50.67 -34.55
N ILE A 290 -70.16 51.22 -34.36
CA ILE A 290 -71.19 50.64 -33.50
C ILE A 290 -72.30 50.01 -34.33
N SER A 291 -72.82 48.89 -33.87
CA SER A 291 -74.03 48.28 -34.42
C SER A 291 -75.17 48.47 -33.43
N LEU A 292 -76.21 49.18 -33.84
CA LEU A 292 -77.38 49.49 -33.02
C LEU A 292 -78.64 48.98 -33.69
N THR A 293 -79.57 48.44 -32.91
CA THR A 293 -80.90 48.10 -33.40
C THR A 293 -81.86 49.20 -33.01
N VAL A 294 -82.45 49.86 -34.01
CA VAL A 294 -83.45 50.90 -33.83
C VAL A 294 -84.83 50.27 -33.94
N ALA A 295 -85.63 50.34 -32.87
CA ALA A 295 -86.96 49.75 -32.79
C ALA A 295 -87.92 50.77 -32.14
N PRO A 296 -88.71 51.51 -32.94
CA PRO A 296 -89.52 52.66 -32.50
C PRO A 296 -90.36 52.42 -31.25
N ASP A 297 -90.95 51.24 -31.10
CA ASP A 297 -91.84 50.91 -29.96
C ASP A 297 -91.14 50.21 -28.80
N LYS A 298 -89.86 49.82 -28.95
CA LYS A 298 -89.07 49.15 -27.90
C LYS A 298 -88.10 50.10 -27.20
N PHE A 299 -88.30 51.41 -27.34
CA PHE A 299 -87.46 52.43 -26.72
C PHE A 299 -87.96 52.91 -25.35
N ASN A 300 -88.84 52.16 -24.69
CA ASN A 300 -89.28 52.45 -23.32
C ASN A 300 -88.27 51.98 -22.29
#